data_AF-A0A8R7QPX5-F1
#
_entry.id   AF-A0A8R7QPX5-F1
#
_cell.length_a   1.000
_cell.length_b   1.000
_cell.length_c   1.000
_cell.angle_alpha   90.00
_cell.angle_beta   90.00
_cell.angle_gamma   90.00
#
_symmetry.space_group_name_H-M   'P 1'
#
loop_
_entity.id
_entity.type
_entity.pdbx_description
1 polymer ?
#
loop_
_entity_poly.entity_id
_entity_poly.type
_entity_poly.pdbx_seq_one_letter_code
_entity_poly.pdbx_strand_id
1 'polypeptide(L)'
;MYGFSKEIVERPGYWPSSAHICGFWFLPMAWQFSCDKCRELFSGDFNSPFEGILCANHAGLEDFLMGSSYSSLPIFIGLSSIGSMGFLRNPKSFLMVIKAVIESTDYRFILFSSGYQPLDSAIRSVASSAVESSVEAPALSNDSTLLFNNRLFCLSGSIPYSWLFPKCAAAIHHAGSGSTAAALFAGTPQVACPFLLDQFYWAERLHWLGVAPEPLKRQHLIPDIDDAASVNKAADVLLGAIRSALSPEIKAQATVIAQRLASEDGIGEALRILKEKVLP
;
A
#
# COMPACT_ATOMS: atom_id res chain seq x y z
N MET A 1 19.58 10.08 14.65
CA MET A 1 18.29 10.73 14.36
C MET A 1 17.39 9.70 13.73
N TYR A 2 16.10 9.76 14.01
CA TYR A 2 15.12 8.78 13.56
C TYR A 2 13.96 9.49 12.86
N GLY A 3 13.68 9.08 11.63
CA GLY A 3 12.66 9.66 10.75
C GLY A 3 11.27 9.06 10.97
N PHE A 4 10.79 9.04 12.21
CA PHE A 4 9.41 8.71 12.54
C PHE A 4 8.83 9.74 13.50
N SER A 5 7.51 9.82 13.56
CA SER A 5 6.79 10.76 14.44
C SER A 5 6.86 10.35 15.90
N LYS A 6 6.95 11.35 16.78
CA LYS A 6 6.84 11.18 18.25
C LYS A 6 5.42 10.81 18.70
N GLU A 7 4.40 11.14 17.89
CA GLU A 7 3.01 10.73 18.13
C GLU A 7 2.84 9.23 17.90
N ILE A 8 3.69 8.65 17.04
CA ILE A 8 3.61 7.25 16.63
C ILE A 8 4.59 6.40 17.41
N VAL A 9 5.83 6.83 17.59
CA VAL A 9 6.84 6.10 18.35
C VAL A 9 7.31 6.97 19.50
N GLU A 10 6.95 6.57 20.70
CA GLU A 10 7.46 7.21 21.91
C GLU A 10 8.97 6.95 22.03
N ARG A 11 9.71 7.95 22.52
CA ARG A 11 11.12 7.77 22.87
C ARG A 11 11.21 7.03 24.20
N PRO A 12 11.68 5.77 24.23
CA PRO A 12 11.83 5.05 25.48
C PRO A 12 12.95 5.67 26.34
N GLY A 13 12.81 5.58 27.66
CA GLY A 13 13.79 6.15 28.61
C GLY A 13 15.19 5.54 28.50
N TYR A 14 15.33 4.36 27.91
CA TYR A 14 16.62 3.69 27.70
C TYR A 14 17.37 4.15 26.45
N TRP A 15 16.78 5.03 25.62
CA TRP A 15 17.49 5.57 24.48
C TRP A 15 18.58 6.56 24.90
N PRO A 16 19.75 6.57 24.22
CA PRO A 16 20.81 7.51 24.53
C PRO A 16 20.32 8.95 24.34
N SER A 17 20.90 9.90 25.08
CA SER A 17 20.55 11.33 24.97
C SER A 17 20.77 11.89 23.55
N SER A 18 21.67 11.26 22.78
CA SER A 18 21.97 11.55 21.37
C SER A 18 20.92 11.05 20.37
N ALA A 19 19.97 10.21 20.79
CA ALA A 19 18.85 9.80 19.95
C ALA A 19 17.81 10.93 19.87
N HIS A 20 17.40 11.27 18.64
CA HIS A 20 16.38 12.27 18.37
C HIS A 20 15.36 11.70 17.41
N ILE A 21 14.08 11.87 17.75
CA ILE A 21 12.94 11.56 16.89
C ILE A 21 12.56 12.86 16.20
N CYS A 22 12.57 12.88 14.88
CA CYS A 22 12.45 14.11 14.12
C CYS A 22 11.05 14.31 13.52
N GLY A 23 10.26 13.24 13.32
CA GLY A 23 9.11 13.24 12.42
C GLY A 23 9.37 12.37 11.19
N PHE A 24 8.32 11.98 10.45
CA PHE A 24 8.49 11.19 9.23
C PHE A 24 9.25 11.95 8.14
N TRP A 25 10.07 11.23 7.36
CA TRP A 25 10.80 11.79 6.23
C TRP A 25 10.20 11.28 4.92
N PHE A 26 9.66 12.18 4.12
CA PHE A 26 9.13 11.87 2.80
C PHE A 26 10.06 12.43 1.72
N LEU A 27 10.35 11.62 0.71
CA LEU A 27 11.10 12.07 -0.45
C LEU A 27 10.23 13.01 -1.30
N PRO A 28 10.82 13.97 -2.03
CA PRO A 28 10.08 14.74 -3.03
C PRO A 28 9.32 13.81 -3.98
N MET A 29 8.11 14.19 -4.38
CA MET A 29 7.21 13.33 -5.16
C MET A 29 7.85 12.88 -6.49
N ALA A 30 8.54 13.80 -7.16
CA ALA A 30 9.30 13.52 -8.38
C ALA A 30 10.36 12.42 -8.21
N TRP A 31 10.82 12.09 -7.00
CA TRP A 31 11.82 11.05 -6.77
C TRP A 31 11.21 9.67 -6.56
N GLN A 32 9.89 9.58 -6.42
CA GLN A 32 9.17 8.35 -6.11
C GLN A 32 8.55 7.66 -7.33
N PHE A 33 8.78 8.20 -8.55
CA PHE A 33 8.34 7.58 -9.80
C PHE A 33 9.41 6.68 -10.39
N SER A 34 9.01 5.49 -10.83
CA SER A 34 9.85 4.63 -11.69
C SER A 34 9.77 5.01 -13.17
N CYS A 35 8.82 5.84 -13.60
CA CYS A 35 8.65 6.25 -14.99
C CYS A 35 9.17 7.67 -15.21
N ASP A 36 10.20 7.82 -16.06
CA ASP A 36 10.79 9.13 -16.37
C ASP A 36 9.78 10.09 -17.01
N LYS A 37 8.90 9.59 -17.89
CA LYS A 37 7.87 10.43 -18.54
C LYS A 37 6.90 11.02 -17.55
N CYS A 38 6.42 10.23 -16.59
CA CYS A 38 5.46 10.71 -15.61
C CYS A 38 6.15 11.56 -14.55
N ARG A 39 7.38 11.23 -14.17
CA ARG A 39 8.16 11.96 -13.16
C ARG A 39 8.18 13.47 -13.37
N GLU A 40 8.32 13.93 -14.61
CA GLU A 40 8.39 15.36 -14.96
C GLU A 40 7.07 16.10 -14.70
N LEU A 41 5.93 15.39 -14.80
CA LEU A 41 4.58 15.94 -14.61
C LEU A 41 4.24 16.20 -13.14
N PHE A 42 5.02 15.66 -12.20
CA PHE A 42 4.78 15.74 -10.75
C PHE A 42 5.76 16.67 -10.02
N SER A 43 6.28 17.66 -10.74
CA SER A 43 7.14 18.69 -10.17
C SER A 43 6.37 19.76 -9.36
N GLY A 44 5.02 19.66 -9.28
CA GLY A 44 4.11 20.57 -8.55
C GLY A 44 3.57 20.06 -7.21
N ASP A 45 2.70 20.87 -6.59
CA ASP A 45 2.20 20.74 -5.21
C ASP A 45 1.14 19.63 -5.02
N PHE A 46 0.92 19.16 -3.78
CA PHE A 46 0.16 17.93 -3.41
C PHE A 46 -1.26 17.80 -4.00
N ASN A 47 -1.93 18.90 -4.33
CA ASN A 47 -3.32 18.94 -4.81
C ASN A 47 -3.44 19.31 -6.30
N SER A 48 -2.32 19.46 -7.01
CA SER A 48 -2.35 19.88 -8.41
C SER A 48 -2.82 18.72 -9.29
N PRO A 49 -3.81 18.91 -10.17
CA PRO A 49 -4.12 17.93 -11.20
C PRO A 49 -2.90 17.74 -12.11
N PHE A 50 -2.79 16.57 -12.75
CA PHE A 50 -1.70 16.25 -13.65
C PHE A 50 -1.58 17.28 -14.78
N GLU A 51 -0.47 18.00 -14.83
CA GLU A 51 -0.16 18.87 -15.96
C GLU A 51 0.53 18.04 -17.06
N GLY A 52 -0.26 17.35 -17.88
CA GLY A 52 0.23 16.66 -19.09
C GLY A 52 -0.29 15.24 -19.27
N ILE A 53 0.29 14.53 -20.24
CA ILE A 53 -0.18 13.20 -20.65
C ILE A 53 0.60 12.13 -19.88
N LEU A 54 -0.09 11.39 -19.01
CA LEU A 54 0.48 10.23 -18.32
C LEU A 54 0.85 9.12 -19.29
N CYS A 55 1.84 8.29 -18.91
CA CYS A 55 2.07 7.04 -19.62
C CYS A 55 0.84 6.12 -19.51
N ALA A 56 0.67 5.21 -20.46
CA ALA A 56 -0.51 4.35 -20.54
C ALA A 56 -0.84 3.59 -19.24
N ASN A 57 0.19 3.16 -18.49
CA ASN A 57 0.00 2.47 -17.21
C ASN A 57 -0.57 3.38 -16.11
N HIS A 58 -0.05 4.61 -16.00
CA HIS A 58 -0.50 5.56 -14.99
C HIS A 58 -1.83 6.19 -15.37
N ALA A 59 -2.07 6.44 -16.66
CA ALA A 59 -3.38 6.83 -17.17
C ALA A 59 -4.43 5.75 -16.87
N GLY A 60 -4.12 4.49 -17.14
CA GLY A 60 -5.01 3.37 -16.81
C GLY A 60 -5.29 3.23 -15.31
N LEU A 61 -4.30 3.51 -14.45
CA LEU A 61 -4.50 3.55 -13.01
C LEU A 61 -5.38 4.73 -12.58
N GLU A 62 -5.17 5.91 -13.15
CA GLU A 62 -6.01 7.08 -12.91
C GLU A 62 -7.45 6.83 -13.34
N ASP A 63 -7.68 6.26 -14.52
CA ASP A 63 -9.00 5.86 -15.01
C ASP A 63 -9.66 4.83 -14.08
N PHE A 64 -8.90 3.87 -13.58
CA PHE A 64 -9.39 2.87 -12.62
C PHE A 64 -9.81 3.52 -11.28
N LEU A 65 -9.09 4.55 -10.84
CA LEU A 65 -9.38 5.30 -9.62
C LEU A 65 -10.59 6.23 -9.78
N MET A 66 -10.63 6.98 -10.88
CA MET A 66 -11.53 8.12 -11.11
C MET A 66 -12.75 7.77 -11.98
N GLY A 67 -12.80 6.57 -12.57
CA GLY A 67 -13.88 6.14 -13.46
C GLY A 67 -15.26 6.25 -12.81
N SER A 68 -16.17 6.99 -13.45
CA SER A 68 -17.54 7.25 -12.97
C SER A 68 -18.42 6.00 -12.83
N SER A 69 -17.96 4.86 -13.36
CA SER A 69 -18.63 3.57 -13.26
C SER A 69 -18.52 2.91 -11.88
N TYR A 70 -17.70 3.45 -10.97
CA TYR A 70 -17.43 2.82 -9.67
C TYR A 70 -17.81 3.72 -8.49
N SER A 71 -18.57 3.17 -7.54
CA SER A 71 -19.08 3.90 -6.37
C SER A 71 -18.16 3.85 -5.14
N SER A 72 -17.17 2.94 -5.11
CA SER A 72 -16.31 2.70 -3.94
C SER A 72 -14.83 2.89 -4.27
N LEU A 73 -14.07 3.51 -3.35
CA LEU A 73 -12.62 3.62 -3.47
C LEU A 73 -11.95 2.23 -3.42
N PRO A 74 -10.91 1.97 -4.21
CA PRO A 74 -10.24 0.67 -4.20
C PRO A 74 -9.38 0.48 -2.94
N ILE A 75 -9.08 -0.78 -2.65
CA ILE A 75 -8.15 -1.20 -1.59
C ILE A 75 -6.79 -1.47 -2.22
N PHE A 76 -5.75 -0.80 -1.72
CA PHE A 76 -4.39 -1.01 -2.19
C PHE A 76 -3.79 -2.29 -1.59
N ILE A 77 -2.96 -3.00 -2.35
CA ILE A 77 -2.14 -4.13 -1.90
C ILE A 77 -0.69 -3.95 -2.36
N GLY A 78 0.23 -3.87 -1.39
CA GLY A 78 1.67 -3.71 -1.61
C GLY A 78 2.50 -4.63 -0.72
N LEU A 79 2.90 -5.79 -1.24
CA LEU A 79 3.62 -6.85 -0.50
C LEU A 79 4.95 -7.25 -1.17
N SER A 80 5.31 -6.59 -2.26
CA SER A 80 6.24 -7.15 -3.23
C SER A 80 7.72 -6.97 -2.90
N SER A 81 8.09 -5.95 -2.12
CA SER A 81 9.46 -5.80 -1.61
C SER A 81 9.93 -6.99 -0.76
N ILE A 82 9.00 -7.72 -0.14
CA ILE A 82 9.29 -8.95 0.62
C ILE A 82 9.00 -10.23 -0.16
N GLY A 83 8.46 -10.12 -1.38
CA GLY A 83 8.20 -11.27 -2.26
C GLY A 83 9.47 -12.06 -2.54
N SER A 84 10.55 -11.36 -2.92
CA SER A 84 11.88 -11.94 -3.14
C SER A 84 12.53 -12.54 -1.88
N MET A 85 12.07 -12.13 -0.70
CA MET A 85 12.52 -12.64 0.60
C MET A 85 11.76 -13.90 1.04
N GLY A 86 10.90 -14.46 0.18
CA GLY A 86 10.19 -15.71 0.42
C GLY A 86 8.83 -15.55 1.10
N PHE A 87 8.26 -14.34 1.11
CA PHE A 87 6.88 -14.13 1.55
C PHE A 87 5.87 -14.71 0.54
N LEU A 88 5.98 -14.34 -0.73
CA LEU A 88 5.12 -14.78 -1.84
C LEU A 88 5.56 -16.12 -2.43
N ARG A 89 5.50 -17.19 -1.62
CA ARG A 89 5.87 -18.55 -2.06
C ARG A 89 4.93 -19.14 -3.12
N ASN A 90 3.65 -18.77 -3.07
CA ASN A 90 2.65 -19.17 -4.04
C ASN A 90 1.84 -17.94 -4.52
N PRO A 91 2.35 -17.19 -5.51
CA PRO A 91 1.66 -16.01 -6.03
C PRO A 91 0.29 -16.32 -6.65
N LYS A 92 0.09 -17.53 -7.21
CA LYS A 92 -1.19 -17.93 -7.79
C LYS A 92 -2.26 -18.08 -6.70
N SER A 93 -1.95 -18.80 -5.61
CA SER A 93 -2.88 -18.96 -4.49
C SER A 93 -3.24 -17.61 -3.85
N PHE A 94 -2.27 -16.70 -3.72
CA PHE A 94 -2.51 -15.32 -3.30
C PHE A 94 -3.52 -14.58 -4.20
N LEU A 95 -3.38 -14.68 -5.52
CA LEU A 95 -4.37 -14.11 -6.46
C LEU A 95 -5.74 -14.77 -6.33
N MET A 96 -5.81 -16.06 -6.01
CA MET A 96 -7.09 -16.76 -5.78
C MET A 96 -7.77 -16.31 -4.48
N VAL A 97 -7.01 -16.00 -3.43
CA VAL A 97 -7.55 -15.38 -2.20
C VAL A 97 -8.19 -14.03 -2.52
N ILE A 98 -7.50 -13.17 -3.28
CA ILE A 98 -8.04 -11.88 -3.71
C ILE A 98 -9.29 -12.08 -4.58
N LYS A 99 -9.27 -13.04 -5.52
CA LYS A 99 -10.43 -13.39 -6.35
C LYS A 99 -11.64 -13.78 -5.50
N ALA A 100 -11.46 -14.63 -4.48
CA ALA A 100 -12.55 -15.04 -3.59
C ALA A 100 -13.15 -13.88 -2.79
N VAL A 101 -12.33 -12.93 -2.33
CA VAL A 101 -12.82 -11.70 -1.70
C VAL A 101 -13.58 -10.83 -2.70
N ILE A 102 -13.06 -10.68 -3.92
CA ILE A 102 -13.72 -9.94 -5.00
C ILE A 102 -15.08 -10.57 -5.34
N GLU A 103 -15.17 -11.89 -5.46
CA GLU A 103 -16.43 -12.59 -5.81
C GLU A 103 -17.49 -12.54 -4.71
N SER A 104 -17.08 -12.34 -3.45
CA SER A 104 -17.99 -12.24 -2.29
C SER A 104 -18.36 -10.81 -1.90
N THR A 105 -17.82 -9.80 -2.59
CA THR A 105 -18.00 -8.37 -2.28
C THR A 105 -18.16 -7.53 -3.54
N ASP A 106 -18.34 -6.22 -3.38
CA ASP A 106 -18.24 -5.21 -4.43
C ASP A 106 -16.87 -4.49 -4.42
N TYR A 107 -15.90 -4.99 -3.64
CA TYR A 107 -14.59 -4.36 -3.51
C TYR A 107 -13.78 -4.42 -4.80
N ARG A 108 -12.92 -3.41 -4.93
CA ARG A 108 -11.95 -3.25 -6.01
C ARG A 108 -10.57 -3.14 -5.39
N PHE A 109 -9.57 -3.62 -6.09
CA PHE A 109 -8.21 -3.72 -5.59
C PHE A 109 -7.20 -3.16 -6.58
N ILE A 110 -6.14 -2.58 -6.04
CA ILE A 110 -4.92 -2.22 -6.78
C ILE A 110 -3.81 -3.09 -6.21
N LEU A 111 -3.14 -3.86 -7.04
CA LEU A 111 -2.02 -4.72 -6.64
C LEU A 111 -0.73 -4.25 -7.30
N PHE A 112 0.24 -3.84 -6.48
CA PHE A 112 1.57 -3.51 -6.96
C PHE A 112 2.50 -4.71 -6.83
N SER A 113 2.95 -5.24 -7.96
CA SER A 113 3.94 -6.32 -7.99
C SER A 113 5.37 -5.81 -7.92
N SER A 114 5.62 -4.51 -8.11
CA SER A 114 6.93 -3.88 -7.97
C SER A 114 8.06 -4.59 -8.73
N GLY A 115 7.77 -5.14 -9.91
CA GLY A 115 8.74 -5.89 -10.73
C GLY A 115 9.06 -7.31 -10.24
N TYR A 116 8.38 -7.81 -9.21
CA TYR A 116 8.62 -9.15 -8.67
C TYR A 116 8.15 -10.23 -9.66
N GLN A 117 9.12 -10.78 -10.40
CA GLN A 117 8.86 -11.67 -11.54
C GLN A 117 7.92 -12.86 -11.27
N PRO A 118 7.99 -13.57 -10.13
CA PRO A 118 7.06 -14.65 -9.84
C PRO A 118 5.60 -14.18 -9.74
N LEU A 119 5.35 -13.00 -9.17
CA LEU A 119 4.00 -12.42 -9.11
C LEU A 119 3.57 -11.89 -10.48
N ASP A 120 4.44 -11.20 -11.21
CA ASP A 120 4.16 -10.75 -12.59
C ASP A 120 3.80 -11.91 -13.52
N SER A 121 4.53 -13.03 -13.39
CA SER A 121 4.27 -14.26 -14.15
C SER A 121 2.91 -14.87 -13.80
N ALA A 122 2.56 -14.91 -12.52
CA ALA A 122 1.26 -15.41 -12.07
C ALA A 122 0.10 -14.51 -12.55
N ILE A 123 0.27 -13.18 -12.50
CA ILE A 123 -0.71 -12.21 -13.02
C ILE A 123 -0.97 -12.47 -14.51
N ARG A 124 0.10 -12.59 -15.32
CA ARG A 124 -0.02 -12.90 -16.76
C ARG A 124 -0.68 -14.25 -17.01
N SER A 125 -0.31 -15.27 -16.25
CA SER A 125 -0.91 -16.60 -16.38
C SER A 125 -2.42 -16.59 -16.11
N VAL A 126 -2.87 -15.87 -15.06
CA VAL A 126 -4.29 -15.73 -14.74
C VAL A 126 -5.02 -14.91 -15.80
N ALA A 127 -4.38 -13.87 -16.34
CA ALA A 127 -4.95 -13.05 -17.42
C ALA A 127 -5.22 -13.87 -18.68
N SER A 128 -4.23 -14.66 -19.14
CA SER A 128 -4.36 -15.47 -20.35
C SER A 128 -5.49 -16.51 -20.25
N SER A 129 -5.64 -17.15 -19.08
CA SER A 129 -6.74 -18.09 -18.85
C SER A 129 -8.13 -17.43 -18.84
N ALA A 130 -8.23 -16.13 -18.54
CA ALA A 130 -9.50 -15.41 -18.58
C ALA A 130 -9.91 -15.01 -20.01
N VAL A 131 -8.93 -14.69 -20.87
CA VAL A 131 -9.18 -14.31 -22.28
C VAL A 131 -9.70 -15.48 -23.12
N GLU A 132 -9.31 -16.72 -22.80
CA GLU A 132 -9.91 -17.92 -23.42
C GLU A 132 -11.41 -18.08 -23.12
N SER A 133 -11.94 -17.36 -22.11
CA SER A 133 -13.33 -17.43 -21.66
C SER A 133 -14.17 -16.16 -21.94
N SER A 134 -13.56 -15.07 -22.41
CA SER A 134 -14.26 -13.78 -22.60
C SER A 134 -13.77 -13.02 -23.83
N VAL A 135 -14.71 -12.70 -24.73
CA VAL A 135 -14.53 -11.78 -25.86
C VAL A 135 -14.55 -10.38 -25.28
N GLU A 136 -13.48 -9.59 -25.52
CA GLU A 136 -13.27 -8.20 -25.08
C GLU A 136 -12.82 -7.98 -23.61
N ALA A 137 -11.50 -8.10 -23.38
CA ALA A 137 -10.82 -7.36 -22.32
C ALA A 137 -9.81 -6.38 -22.96
N PRO A 138 -9.82 -5.07 -22.60
CA PRO A 138 -8.82 -4.14 -23.11
C PRO A 138 -7.47 -4.52 -22.52
N ALA A 139 -6.57 -5.02 -23.35
CA ALA A 139 -5.20 -5.31 -22.96
C ALA A 139 -4.52 -4.00 -22.59
N LEU A 140 -4.38 -3.72 -21.29
CA LEU A 140 -3.42 -2.72 -20.83
C LEU A 140 -2.00 -3.21 -21.11
N SER A 141 -1.06 -2.25 -21.16
CA SER A 141 0.31 -2.44 -21.65
C SER A 141 1.11 -3.51 -20.90
N ASN A 142 2.33 -3.83 -21.35
CA ASN A 142 3.18 -4.88 -20.76
C ASN A 142 3.31 -4.87 -19.22
N ASP A 143 3.14 -3.71 -18.57
CA ASP A 143 3.36 -3.56 -17.12
C ASP A 143 2.08 -3.35 -16.30
N SER A 144 0.88 -3.34 -16.92
CA SER A 144 -0.38 -3.29 -16.18
C SER A 144 -1.44 -4.24 -16.73
N THR A 145 -2.30 -4.77 -15.86
CA THR A 145 -3.29 -5.79 -16.23
C THR A 145 -4.54 -5.66 -15.37
N LEU A 146 -5.71 -5.77 -15.99
CA LEU A 146 -6.99 -5.89 -15.29
C LEU A 146 -7.38 -7.36 -15.16
N LEU A 147 -7.74 -7.78 -13.95
CA LEU A 147 -8.21 -9.12 -13.63
C LEU A 147 -9.58 -9.08 -12.97
N PHE A 148 -10.26 -10.23 -12.97
CA PHE A 148 -11.47 -10.52 -12.20
C PHE A 148 -12.60 -9.49 -12.44
N ASN A 149 -13.07 -9.40 -13.68
CA ASN A 149 -14.10 -8.45 -14.15
C ASN A 149 -13.69 -6.98 -13.92
N ASN A 150 -12.44 -6.64 -14.24
CA ASN A 150 -11.86 -5.31 -14.08
C ASN A 150 -11.94 -4.76 -12.65
N ARG A 151 -11.91 -5.64 -11.63
CA ARG A 151 -11.92 -5.25 -10.21
C ARG A 151 -10.57 -5.38 -9.53
N LEU A 152 -9.58 -5.97 -10.19
CA LEU A 152 -8.19 -5.98 -9.74
C LEU A 152 -7.30 -5.33 -10.80
N PHE A 153 -6.75 -4.16 -10.49
CA PHE A 153 -5.74 -3.48 -11.29
C PHE A 153 -4.34 -3.87 -10.81
N CYS A 154 -3.58 -4.56 -11.64
CA CYS A 154 -2.21 -4.97 -11.36
C CYS A 154 -1.23 -4.01 -12.03
N LEU A 155 -0.20 -3.57 -11.30
CA LEU A 155 0.87 -2.71 -11.81
C LEU A 155 2.25 -3.22 -11.38
N SER A 156 3.17 -3.42 -12.33
CA SER A 156 4.56 -3.77 -12.04
C SER A 156 5.42 -2.58 -11.64
N GLY A 157 5.06 -1.38 -12.10
CA GLY A 157 5.72 -0.12 -11.73
C GLY A 157 5.40 0.38 -10.31
N SER A 158 5.78 1.64 -10.08
CA SER A 158 5.53 2.36 -8.83
C SER A 158 4.77 3.67 -9.08
N ILE A 159 4.13 4.16 -8.02
CA ILE A 159 3.54 5.51 -7.93
C ILE A 159 3.78 6.04 -6.51
N PRO A 160 3.91 7.36 -6.30
CA PRO A 160 4.02 7.91 -4.96
C PRO A 160 2.78 7.57 -4.14
N TYR A 161 3.01 7.00 -2.96
CA TYR A 161 1.93 6.67 -2.03
C TYR A 161 1.20 7.91 -1.51
N SER A 162 1.87 9.05 -1.41
CA SER A 162 1.24 10.33 -1.07
C SER A 162 0.14 10.74 -2.05
N TRP A 163 0.25 10.37 -3.33
CA TRP A 163 -0.80 10.61 -4.31
C TRP A 163 -1.87 9.50 -4.30
N LEU A 164 -1.46 8.24 -4.13
CA LEU A 164 -2.33 7.08 -4.25
C LEU A 164 -3.22 6.86 -3.03
N PHE A 165 -2.64 6.88 -1.82
CA PHE A 165 -3.34 6.48 -0.59
C PHE A 165 -4.55 7.35 -0.22
N PRO A 166 -4.56 8.67 -0.46
CA PRO A 166 -5.78 9.47 -0.30
C PRO A 166 -6.95 9.03 -1.20
N LYS A 167 -6.67 8.26 -2.26
CA LYS A 167 -7.65 7.71 -3.21
C LYS A 167 -7.96 6.23 -2.94
N CYS A 168 -7.52 5.68 -1.81
CA CYS A 168 -7.77 4.30 -1.42
C CYS A 168 -8.67 4.23 -0.17
N ALA A 169 -9.52 3.21 -0.11
CA ALA A 169 -10.35 2.95 1.07
C ALA A 169 -9.53 2.39 2.25
N ALA A 170 -8.52 1.58 1.93
CA ALA A 170 -7.58 0.99 2.87
C ALA A 170 -6.30 0.56 2.14
N ALA A 171 -5.23 0.30 2.89
CA ALA A 171 -3.95 -0.23 2.39
C ALA A 171 -3.59 -1.55 3.07
N ILE A 172 -3.44 -2.62 2.28
CA ILE A 172 -2.89 -3.91 2.72
C ILE A 172 -1.40 -3.94 2.39
N HIS A 173 -0.55 -4.07 3.41
CA HIS A 173 0.90 -4.08 3.22
C HIS A 173 1.60 -4.85 4.33
N HIS A 174 2.89 -5.05 4.16
CA HIS A 174 3.72 -5.85 5.07
C HIS A 174 4.21 -5.08 6.30
N ALA A 175 3.60 -3.93 6.63
CA ALA A 175 4.06 -3.03 7.70
C ALA A 175 5.52 -2.54 7.57
N GLY A 176 6.06 -2.42 6.34
CA GLY A 176 7.31 -1.70 6.12
C GLY A 176 7.18 -0.23 6.53
N SER A 177 8.23 0.36 7.09
CA SER A 177 8.21 1.71 7.66
C SER A 177 7.74 2.79 6.68
N GLY A 178 8.17 2.73 5.41
CA GLY A 178 7.76 3.69 4.37
C GLY A 178 6.27 3.63 4.02
N SER A 179 5.73 2.44 3.79
CA SER A 179 4.28 2.26 3.52
C SER A 179 3.44 2.65 4.73
N THR A 180 3.90 2.29 5.93
CA THR A 180 3.25 2.62 7.20
C THR A 180 3.18 4.13 7.39
N ALA A 181 4.30 4.83 7.23
CA ALA A 181 4.37 6.28 7.31
C ALA A 181 3.46 6.97 6.29
N ALA A 182 3.48 6.52 5.03
CA ALA A 182 2.68 7.11 3.97
C ALA A 182 1.17 6.93 4.22
N ALA A 183 0.73 5.76 4.68
CA ALA A 183 -0.68 5.51 4.96
C ALA A 183 -1.17 6.26 6.21
N LEU A 184 -0.33 6.35 7.25
CA LEU A 184 -0.61 7.19 8.43
C LEU A 184 -0.76 8.66 8.04
N PHE A 185 0.13 9.19 7.21
CA PHE A 185 0.09 10.57 6.76
C PHE A 185 -1.12 10.86 5.86
N ALA A 186 -1.52 9.89 5.03
CA ALA A 186 -2.70 10.00 4.18
C ALA A 186 -4.03 9.81 4.94
N GLY A 187 -3.99 9.36 6.21
CA GLY A 187 -5.20 8.99 6.97
C GLY A 187 -5.91 7.76 6.43
N THR A 188 -5.20 6.91 5.69
CA THR A 188 -5.73 5.70 5.08
C THR A 188 -5.71 4.55 6.09
N PRO A 189 -6.84 3.90 6.37
CA PRO A 189 -6.87 2.69 7.20
C PRO A 189 -5.93 1.60 6.66
N GLN A 190 -5.33 0.82 7.55
CA GLN A 190 -4.30 -0.15 7.18
C GLN A 190 -4.71 -1.58 7.56
N VAL A 191 -4.24 -2.56 6.80
CA VAL A 191 -4.25 -3.99 7.14
C VAL A 191 -2.82 -4.49 7.02
N ALA A 192 -2.20 -4.75 8.18
CA ALA A 192 -0.81 -5.14 8.25
C ALA A 192 -0.66 -6.67 8.15
N CYS A 193 0.28 -7.14 7.33
CA CYS A 193 0.72 -8.54 7.29
C CYS A 193 2.25 -8.62 7.41
N PRO A 194 2.81 -8.45 8.62
CA PRO A 194 4.24 -8.42 8.84
C PRO A 194 4.91 -9.76 8.56
N PHE A 195 6.17 -9.73 8.15
CA PHE A 195 6.94 -10.93 7.83
C PHE A 195 8.34 -10.95 8.46
N LEU A 196 9.01 -9.80 8.54
CA LEU A 196 10.40 -9.75 8.97
C LEU A 196 10.76 -8.45 9.70
N LEU A 197 11.70 -8.57 10.63
CA LEU A 197 12.34 -7.46 11.35
C LEU A 197 11.32 -6.53 12.05
N ASP A 198 11.44 -5.23 11.81
CA ASP A 198 10.66 -4.15 12.42
C ASP A 198 9.18 -4.14 11.98
N GLN A 199 8.82 -4.90 10.95
CA GLN A 199 7.44 -4.98 10.46
C GLN A 199 6.47 -5.44 11.55
N PHE A 200 6.88 -6.37 12.41
CA PHE A 200 6.03 -6.85 13.51
C PHE A 200 5.73 -5.73 14.50
N TYR A 201 6.74 -4.93 14.85
CA TYR A 201 6.58 -3.77 15.71
C TYR A 201 5.62 -2.75 15.10
N TRP A 202 5.80 -2.41 13.81
CA TRP A 202 4.90 -1.47 13.13
C TRP A 202 3.47 -1.99 13.06
N ALA A 203 3.28 -3.27 12.76
CA ALA A 203 1.96 -3.88 12.68
C ALA A 203 1.22 -3.84 14.03
N GLU A 204 1.89 -4.20 15.13
CA GLU A 204 1.33 -4.08 16.48
C GLU A 204 1.05 -2.62 16.83
N ARG A 205 1.96 -1.70 16.50
CA ARG A 205 1.77 -0.28 16.79
C ARG A 205 0.58 0.30 16.04
N LEU A 206 0.36 -0.06 14.78
CA LEU A 206 -0.83 0.34 14.01
C LEU A 206 -2.12 -0.14 14.67
N HIS A 207 -2.12 -1.38 15.16
CA HIS A 207 -3.26 -1.94 15.88
C HIS A 207 -3.53 -1.18 17.18
N TRP A 208 -2.50 -0.94 18.00
CA TRP A 208 -2.63 -0.18 19.26
C TRP A 208 -3.03 1.28 19.05
N LEU A 209 -2.62 1.88 17.95
CA LEU A 209 -3.05 3.23 17.57
C LEU A 209 -4.51 3.28 17.10
N GLY A 210 -5.16 2.13 16.87
CA GLY A 210 -6.53 2.04 16.40
C GLY A 210 -6.71 2.37 14.91
N VAL A 211 -5.63 2.36 14.12
CA VAL A 211 -5.66 2.66 12.67
C VAL A 211 -5.62 1.40 11.80
N ALA A 212 -5.57 0.22 12.42
CA ALA A 212 -5.56 -1.08 11.78
C ALA A 212 -6.19 -2.16 12.68
N PRO A 213 -6.75 -3.25 12.11
CA PRO A 213 -7.11 -4.43 12.87
C PRO A 213 -5.87 -5.18 13.37
N GLU A 214 -6.08 -6.26 14.11
CA GLU A 214 -4.99 -7.14 14.54
C GLU A 214 -4.16 -7.61 13.32
N PRO A 215 -2.80 -7.63 13.43
CA PRO A 215 -1.94 -8.03 12.33
C PRO A 215 -2.25 -9.41 11.76
N LEU A 216 -2.33 -9.50 10.44
CA LEU A 216 -2.48 -10.76 9.73
C LEU A 216 -1.18 -11.58 9.76
N LYS A 217 -1.32 -12.90 9.87
CA LYS A 217 -0.23 -13.83 9.60
C LYS A 217 -0.09 -14.04 8.09
N ARG A 218 1.12 -14.36 7.61
CA ARG A 218 1.38 -14.64 6.18
C ARG A 218 0.34 -15.59 5.56
N GLN A 219 0.00 -16.67 6.27
CA GLN A 219 -0.96 -17.69 5.83
C GLN A 219 -2.39 -17.17 5.61
N HIS A 220 -2.74 -16.00 6.17
CA HIS A 220 -4.04 -15.36 5.96
C HIS A 220 -4.12 -14.64 4.60
N LEU A 221 -2.98 -14.39 3.94
CA LEU A 221 -2.92 -13.86 2.57
C LEU A 221 -2.45 -14.91 1.58
N ILE A 222 -1.54 -15.79 2.01
CA ILE A 222 -0.83 -16.73 1.15
C ILE A 222 -0.94 -18.11 1.81
N PRO A 223 -2.00 -18.88 1.49
CA PRO A 223 -2.18 -20.22 2.00
C PRO A 223 -0.98 -21.11 1.68
N ASP A 224 -0.62 -22.00 2.62
CA ASP A 224 0.47 -22.96 2.42
C ASP A 224 0.05 -24.14 1.54
N ILE A 225 -1.24 -24.43 1.50
CA ILE A 225 -1.85 -25.48 0.69
C ILE A 225 -2.73 -24.83 -0.38
N ASP A 226 -2.52 -25.22 -1.63
CA ASP A 226 -3.25 -24.69 -2.78
C ASP A 226 -4.53 -25.50 -3.03
N ASP A 227 -5.44 -25.46 -2.05
CA ASP A 227 -6.76 -26.07 -2.13
C ASP A 227 -7.87 -25.03 -1.90
N ALA A 228 -9.07 -25.33 -2.40
CA ALA A 228 -10.19 -24.40 -2.35
C ALA A 228 -10.62 -24.03 -0.91
N ALA A 229 -10.53 -24.96 0.04
CA ALA A 229 -10.89 -24.70 1.43
C ALA A 229 -9.87 -23.76 2.11
N SER A 230 -8.58 -23.96 1.86
CA SER A 230 -7.50 -23.12 2.36
C SER A 230 -7.57 -21.71 1.78
N VAL A 231 -7.87 -21.57 0.49
CA VAL A 231 -8.10 -20.27 -0.18
C VAL A 231 -9.31 -19.55 0.42
N ASN A 232 -10.45 -20.23 0.55
CA ASN A 232 -11.66 -19.62 1.10
C ASN A 232 -11.47 -19.18 2.55
N LYS A 233 -10.80 -20.00 3.38
CA LYS A 233 -10.46 -19.64 4.76
C LYS A 233 -9.59 -18.39 4.84
N ALA A 234 -8.56 -18.28 3.99
CA ALA A 234 -7.73 -17.08 3.93
C ALA A 234 -8.53 -15.86 3.45
N ALA A 235 -9.42 -16.03 2.47
CA ALA A 235 -10.31 -14.99 1.98
C ALA A 235 -11.27 -14.47 3.07
N ASP A 236 -11.85 -15.36 3.88
CA ASP A 236 -12.72 -14.99 5.00
C ASP A 236 -11.98 -14.15 6.05
N VAL A 237 -10.74 -14.54 6.39
CA VAL A 237 -9.90 -13.80 7.32
C VAL A 237 -9.53 -12.42 6.75
N LEU A 238 -9.12 -12.37 5.48
CA LEU A 238 -8.81 -11.11 4.80
C LEU A 238 -10.03 -10.19 4.73
N LEU A 239 -11.20 -10.72 4.39
CA LEU A 239 -12.45 -9.97 4.34
C LEU A 239 -12.83 -9.42 5.72
N GLY A 240 -12.66 -10.21 6.78
CA GLY A 240 -12.86 -9.75 8.16
C GLY A 240 -11.94 -8.59 8.52
N ALA A 241 -10.65 -8.69 8.18
CA ALA A 241 -9.68 -7.62 8.42
C ALA A 241 -10.00 -6.35 7.61
N ILE A 242 -10.40 -6.48 6.34
CA ILE A 242 -10.84 -5.35 5.51
C ILE A 242 -12.07 -4.69 6.12
N ARG A 243 -13.10 -5.46 6.51
CA ARG A 243 -14.32 -4.91 7.13
C ARG A 243 -14.00 -4.16 8.42
N SER A 244 -13.10 -4.69 9.25
CA SER A 244 -12.64 -4.02 10.46
C SER A 244 -11.90 -2.73 10.13
N ALA A 245 -10.94 -2.74 9.20
CA ALA A 245 -10.22 -1.54 8.76
C ALA A 245 -11.16 -0.46 8.19
N LEU A 246 -12.25 -0.87 7.54
CA LEU A 246 -13.26 0.03 6.98
C LEU A 246 -14.33 0.49 7.98
N SER A 247 -14.25 0.07 9.25
CA SER A 247 -15.15 0.51 10.31
C SER A 247 -15.08 2.04 10.52
N PRO A 248 -16.20 2.68 10.95
CA PRO A 248 -16.20 4.10 11.27
C PRO A 248 -15.13 4.48 12.31
N GLU A 249 -14.89 3.61 13.29
CA GLU A 249 -13.95 3.82 14.38
C GLU A 249 -12.51 3.91 13.87
N ILE A 250 -12.08 2.92 13.08
CA ILE A 250 -10.71 2.89 12.52
C ILE A 250 -10.50 4.04 11.53
N LYS A 251 -11.50 4.35 10.69
CA LYS A 251 -11.44 5.48 9.76
C LYS A 251 -11.30 6.82 10.46
N ALA A 252 -12.10 7.05 11.50
CA ALA A 252 -12.03 8.28 12.30
C ALA A 252 -10.65 8.40 12.97
N GLN A 253 -10.15 7.31 13.53
CA GLN A 253 -8.84 7.30 14.18
C GLN A 253 -7.69 7.53 13.19
N ALA A 254 -7.73 6.93 12.00
CA ALA A 254 -6.76 7.19 10.94
C ALA A 254 -6.74 8.67 10.54
N THR A 255 -7.91 9.30 10.45
CA THR A 255 -8.04 10.75 10.17
C THR A 255 -7.42 11.60 11.29
N VAL A 256 -7.70 11.27 12.56
CA VAL A 256 -7.14 11.98 13.72
C VAL A 256 -5.61 11.90 13.73
N ILE A 257 -5.05 10.72 13.47
CA ILE A 257 -3.60 10.54 13.42
C ILE A 257 -3.00 11.35 12.27
N ALA A 258 -3.59 11.31 11.07
CA ALA A 258 -3.13 12.11 9.93
C ALA A 258 -3.11 13.61 10.23
N GLN A 259 -4.15 14.14 10.90
CA GLN A 259 -4.21 15.54 11.29
C GLN A 259 -3.07 15.94 12.25
N ARG A 260 -2.69 15.06 13.18
CA ARG A 260 -1.55 15.31 14.07
C ARG A 260 -0.25 15.34 13.28
N LEU A 261 -0.06 14.38 12.40
CA LEU A 261 1.13 14.25 11.56
C LEU A 261 1.29 15.39 10.55
N ALA A 262 0.19 15.97 10.06
CA ALA A 262 0.21 17.07 9.10
C ALA A 262 0.92 18.34 9.62
N SER A 263 1.06 18.47 10.94
CA SER A 263 1.78 19.60 11.57
C SER A 263 3.29 19.38 11.71
N GLU A 264 3.80 18.19 11.38
CA GLU A 264 5.21 17.86 11.54
C GLU A 264 6.06 18.28 10.34
N ASP A 265 7.20 18.92 10.61
CA ASP A 265 8.29 19.11 9.65
C ASP A 265 9.48 18.23 10.04
N GLY A 266 9.40 16.95 9.66
CA GLY A 266 10.38 15.95 10.05
C GLY A 266 11.79 16.20 9.55
N ILE A 267 11.91 16.79 8.35
CA ILE A 267 13.18 17.12 7.72
C ILE A 267 13.73 18.41 8.31
N GLY A 268 12.90 19.44 8.49
CA GLY A 268 13.30 20.69 9.14
C GLY A 268 13.81 20.48 10.56
N GLU A 269 13.15 19.63 11.35
CA GLU A 269 13.60 19.29 12.71
C GLU A 269 14.94 18.54 12.70
N ALA A 270 15.12 17.60 11.78
CA ALA A 270 16.40 16.92 11.59
C ALA A 270 17.52 17.91 11.21
N LEU A 271 17.25 18.84 10.30
CA LEU A 271 18.21 19.88 9.90
C LEU A 271 18.53 20.83 11.05
N ARG A 272 17.54 21.23 11.85
CA ARG A 272 17.74 22.07 13.04
C ARG A 272 18.69 21.39 14.02
N ILE A 273 18.45 20.12 14.35
CA ILE A 273 19.30 19.35 15.27
C ILE A 273 20.72 19.18 14.73
N LEU A 274 20.87 18.89 13.43
CA LEU A 274 22.19 18.77 12.81
C LEU A 274 22.97 20.07 12.86
N LYS A 275 22.32 21.21 12.56
CA LYS A 275 22.96 22.53 12.67
C LYS A 275 23.43 22.80 14.09
N GLU A 276 22.58 22.62 15.08
CA GLU A 276 22.91 22.88 16.49
C GLU A 276 24.04 21.99 17.05
N LYS A 277 24.14 20.74 16.59
CA LYS A 277 25.05 19.74 17.18
C LYS A 277 26.33 19.46 16.39
N VAL A 278 26.34 19.75 15.09
CA VAL A 278 27.42 19.34 14.18
C VAL A 278 28.10 20.53 13.49
N LEU A 279 27.38 21.62 13.27
CA LEU A 279 27.89 22.81 12.61
C LEU A 279 27.98 23.96 13.63
N PRO A 280 29.10 24.09 14.38
CA PRO A 280 29.31 25.22 15.28
C PRO A 280 29.36 26.56 14.53
#